data_AF-A0A970UBG0-F1
#
_entry.id   AF-A0A970UBG0-F1
#
_cell.length_a   1.000
_cell.length_b   1.000
_cell.length_c   1.000
_cell.angle_alpha   90.00
_cell.angle_beta   90.00
_cell.angle_gamma   90.00
#
_symmetry.space_group_name_H-M   'P 1'
#
loop_
_entity.id
_entity.type
_entity.pdbx_description
1 polymer ?
#
loop_
_entity_poly.entity_id
_entity_poly.type
_entity_poly.pdbx_seq_one_letter_code
_entity_poly.pdbx_strand_id
1 'polypeptide(L)'
;MKFSKPIFSIIFFLCVIFKIVANDTGNSYTKKRVEIVQKRNSSDTIKQSKINNADSFNEFWFTFRHAILQDDTSFIIKHTIFPIKVRGPLDGEPIVELNKENFTTIFNVFLNQISGLNTENYSETELEYIVRNPTLPLENLNKFNNHCPTDISMVGAMEFENADNEWYLRMLYLEYSTFEKAGILYPE
;
A
#
# COMPACT_ATOMS: atom_id res chain seq x y z
N MET A 1 38.26 41.94 -21.31
CA MET A 1 39.10 41.70 -20.12
C MET A 1 38.90 40.24 -19.72
N LYS A 2 39.89 39.38 -19.99
CA LYS A 2 39.88 37.94 -19.69
C LYS A 2 40.35 37.75 -18.25
N PHE A 3 39.60 37.04 -17.41
CA PHE A 3 40.16 36.50 -16.18
C PHE A 3 39.95 34.98 -16.09
N SER A 4 41.11 34.36 -15.94
CA SER A 4 41.45 32.96 -15.79
C SER A 4 40.72 32.26 -14.65
N LYS A 5 40.46 30.96 -14.83
CA LYS A 5 40.18 30.00 -13.74
C LYS A 5 41.37 29.92 -12.78
N PRO A 6 41.15 29.35 -11.59
CA PRO A 6 42.00 28.24 -11.21
C PRO A 6 41.22 27.00 -10.76
N ILE A 7 41.78 25.87 -11.16
CA ILE A 7 41.48 24.52 -10.74
C ILE A 7 42.10 24.34 -9.35
N PHE A 8 41.34 23.88 -8.36
CA PHE A 8 41.92 23.24 -7.17
C PHE A 8 41.21 21.92 -6.87
N SER A 9 42.00 20.88 -7.07
CA SER A 9 41.82 19.52 -6.63
C SER A 9 41.87 19.46 -5.09
N ILE A 10 40.82 18.96 -4.44
CA ILE A 10 40.91 18.40 -3.08
C ILE A 10 40.01 17.15 -3.04
N ILE A 11 40.67 16.01 -3.16
CA ILE A 11 40.18 14.70 -2.72
C ILE A 11 40.15 14.74 -1.19
N PHE A 12 38.97 14.55 -0.59
CA PHE A 12 38.87 14.16 0.81
C PHE A 12 38.00 12.92 0.93
N PHE A 13 38.71 11.80 1.05
CA PHE A 13 38.21 10.47 1.35
C PHE A 13 37.80 10.48 2.84
N LEU A 14 36.52 10.38 3.16
CA LEU A 14 36.07 10.17 4.55
C LEU A 14 35.29 8.85 4.63
N CYS A 15 36.03 7.78 4.94
CA CYS A 15 35.48 6.50 5.36
C CYS A 15 34.82 6.67 6.73
N VAL A 16 33.50 6.76 6.78
CA VAL A 16 32.74 6.59 8.02
C VAL A 16 32.47 5.10 8.21
N ILE A 17 33.33 4.44 8.98
CA ILE A 17 33.13 3.08 9.48
C ILE A 17 32.25 3.19 10.73
N PHE A 18 30.95 2.95 10.60
CA PHE A 18 30.09 2.73 11.77
C PHE A 18 30.36 1.33 12.34
N LYS A 19 31.00 1.28 13.51
CA LYS A 19 31.03 0.09 14.36
C LYS A 19 29.66 -0.10 15.00
N ILE A 20 28.92 -1.12 14.58
CA ILE A 20 27.77 -1.62 15.32
C ILE A 20 28.31 -2.45 16.48
N VAL A 21 28.14 -1.95 17.70
CA VAL A 21 28.27 -2.73 18.94
C VAL A 21 26.97 -3.53 19.08
N ALA A 22 27.07 -4.85 18.92
CA ALA A 22 26.05 -5.78 19.38
C ALA A 22 26.12 -5.85 20.90
N ASN A 23 25.07 -5.41 21.59
CA ASN A 23 24.90 -5.69 23.01
C ASN A 23 24.05 -6.95 23.14
N ASP A 24 24.74 -8.03 23.49
CA ASP A 24 24.23 -9.36 23.78
C ASP A 24 23.70 -9.39 25.21
N THR A 25 22.38 -9.27 25.39
CA THR A 25 21.72 -9.56 26.66
C THR A 25 21.21 -10.99 26.65
N GLY A 26 21.96 -11.84 27.35
CA GLY A 26 21.73 -13.27 27.51
C GLY A 26 20.34 -13.64 28.05
N ASN A 27 19.66 -14.44 27.25
CA ASN A 27 19.17 -15.79 27.57
C ASN A 27 18.99 -16.15 29.07
N SER A 28 17.75 -16.17 29.54
CA SER A 28 17.36 -16.90 30.76
C SER A 28 15.95 -17.47 30.66
N TYR A 29 15.67 -18.32 29.66
CA TYR A 29 14.47 -19.19 29.66
C TYR A 29 14.70 -20.51 28.92
N THR A 30 15.77 -21.24 29.22
CA THR A 30 15.97 -22.61 28.69
C THR A 30 16.44 -23.56 29.79
N LYS A 31 15.56 -23.87 30.76
CA LYS A 31 15.74 -25.05 31.61
C LYS A 31 14.45 -25.57 32.26
N LYS A 32 13.39 -25.84 31.49
CA LYS A 32 12.31 -26.76 31.92
C LYS A 32 11.40 -27.23 30.77
N ARG A 33 11.91 -27.94 29.77
CA ARG A 33 11.06 -28.79 28.90
C ARG A 33 11.84 -29.83 28.07
N VAL A 34 12.71 -30.59 28.72
CA VAL A 34 13.29 -31.81 28.12
C VAL A 34 12.87 -32.98 28.99
N GLU A 35 11.58 -33.30 28.96
CA GLU A 35 11.06 -34.58 29.45
C GLU A 35 9.61 -34.84 29.00
N ILE A 36 9.28 -34.56 27.73
CA ILE A 36 8.13 -35.20 27.07
C ILE A 36 8.50 -35.40 25.60
N VAL A 37 9.49 -36.26 25.35
CA VAL A 37 9.62 -36.94 24.06
C VAL A 37 8.90 -38.28 24.23
N GLN A 38 8.17 -38.65 23.17
CA GLN A 38 7.69 -40.01 22.88
C GLN A 38 6.23 -40.35 23.22
N LYS A 39 5.30 -39.73 22.49
CA LYS A 39 4.27 -40.47 21.74
C LYS A 39 3.40 -39.52 20.92
N ARG A 40 3.54 -39.58 19.60
CA ARG A 40 2.46 -39.67 18.61
C ARG A 40 3.07 -39.47 17.22
N ASN A 41 3.32 -40.60 16.57
CA ASN A 41 3.25 -40.66 15.11
C ASN A 41 1.77 -40.48 14.76
N SER A 42 1.39 -39.26 14.41
CA SER A 42 0.11 -38.97 13.79
C SER A 42 0.39 -38.07 12.61
N SER A 43 0.08 -38.61 11.42
CA SER A 43 0.00 -37.91 10.16
C SER A 43 -1.11 -36.86 10.27
N ASP A 44 -0.79 -35.72 10.90
CA ASP A 44 -1.69 -34.59 10.97
C ASP A 44 -1.49 -33.75 9.70
N THR A 45 -2.41 -33.94 8.76
CA THR A 45 -2.69 -32.98 7.71
C THR A 45 -2.71 -31.59 8.32
N ILE A 46 -1.72 -30.76 8.01
CA ILE A 46 -1.71 -29.35 8.37
C ILE A 46 -2.96 -28.77 7.71
N LYS A 47 -4.03 -28.61 8.48
CA LYS A 47 -5.10 -27.70 8.11
C LYS A 47 -4.43 -26.34 8.05
N GLN A 48 -4.14 -25.86 6.84
CA GLN A 48 -3.87 -24.45 6.60
C GLN A 48 -5.01 -23.70 7.32
N SER A 49 -4.67 -23.03 8.42
CA SER A 49 -5.60 -22.11 9.06
C SER A 49 -5.96 -21.11 7.99
N LYS A 50 -7.21 -21.16 7.52
CA LYS A 50 -7.76 -20.19 6.59
C LYS A 50 -7.48 -18.81 7.20
N ILE A 51 -6.51 -18.10 6.65
CA ILE A 51 -6.20 -16.74 7.07
C ILE A 51 -7.50 -15.97 6.89
N ASN A 52 -7.92 -15.25 7.93
CA ASN A 52 -9.10 -14.41 7.81
C ASN A 52 -8.71 -13.24 6.90
N ASN A 53 -9.12 -13.28 5.63
CA ASN A 53 -8.73 -12.28 4.63
C ASN A 53 -9.00 -10.84 5.10
N ALA A 54 -10.08 -10.62 5.87
CA ALA A 54 -10.40 -9.32 6.45
C ALA A 54 -9.35 -8.81 7.46
N ASP A 55 -8.81 -9.69 8.32
CA ASP A 55 -7.76 -9.30 9.27
C ASP A 55 -6.47 -8.99 8.51
N SER A 56 -6.12 -9.82 7.52
CA SER A 56 -4.93 -9.59 6.68
C SER A 56 -5.00 -8.28 5.89
N PHE A 57 -6.20 -7.89 5.43
CA PHE A 57 -6.37 -6.65 4.69
C PHE A 57 -6.26 -5.43 5.60
N ASN A 58 -6.81 -5.47 6.82
CA ASN A 58 -6.68 -4.36 7.76
C ASN A 58 -5.21 -4.12 8.17
N GLU A 59 -4.41 -5.18 8.34
CA GLU A 59 -2.97 -5.07 8.58
C GLU A 59 -2.23 -4.44 7.39
N PHE A 60 -2.56 -4.90 6.17
CA PHE A 60 -2.04 -4.28 4.95
C PHE A 60 -2.45 -2.80 4.86
N TRP A 61 -3.73 -2.50 5.04
CA TRP A 61 -4.28 -1.15 4.95
C TRP A 61 -3.59 -0.20 5.91
N PHE A 62 -3.36 -0.62 7.16
CA PHE A 62 -2.62 0.16 8.14
C PHE A 62 -1.24 0.58 7.59
N THR A 63 -0.51 -0.36 7.00
CA THR A 63 0.82 -0.13 6.43
C THR A 63 0.77 0.75 5.18
N PHE A 64 -0.13 0.45 4.25
CA PHE A 64 -0.31 1.20 3.00
C PHE A 64 -0.73 2.65 3.27
N ARG A 65 -1.67 2.85 4.20
CA ARG A 65 -2.06 4.18 4.71
C ARG A 65 -0.86 4.92 5.28
N HIS A 66 -0.06 4.29 6.12
CA HIS A 66 1.14 4.93 6.66
C HIS A 66 2.11 5.34 5.56
N ALA A 67 2.29 4.53 4.52
CA ALA A 67 3.08 4.90 3.35
C ALA A 67 2.53 6.16 2.64
N ILE A 68 1.20 6.25 2.44
CA ILE A 68 0.55 7.46 1.90
C ILE A 68 0.84 8.68 2.77
N LEU A 69 0.66 8.57 4.09
CA LEU A 69 0.84 9.69 5.01
C LEU A 69 2.30 10.13 5.20
N GLN A 70 3.26 9.28 4.82
CA GLN A 70 4.70 9.58 4.88
C GLN A 70 5.30 9.86 3.51
N ASP A 71 4.48 9.94 2.46
CA ASP A 71 4.94 10.07 1.06
C ASP A 71 5.96 8.99 0.67
N ASP A 72 5.82 7.77 1.21
CA ASP A 72 6.64 6.61 0.85
C ASP A 72 6.18 6.02 -0.49
N THR A 73 6.48 6.77 -1.54
CA THR A 73 6.18 6.42 -2.93
C THR A 73 6.79 5.08 -3.34
N SER A 74 7.92 4.68 -2.74
CA SER A 74 8.57 3.40 -3.03
C SER A 74 7.72 2.23 -2.57
N PHE A 75 7.16 2.31 -1.35
CA PHE A 75 6.24 1.30 -0.83
C PHE A 75 4.95 1.23 -1.65
N ILE A 76 4.33 2.38 -1.94
CA ILE A 76 3.08 2.45 -2.70
C ILE A 76 3.26 1.81 -4.09
N ILE A 77 4.33 2.18 -4.79
CA ILE A 77 4.68 1.60 -6.10
C ILE A 77 4.91 0.10 -6.02
N LYS A 78 5.61 -0.39 -4.98
CA LYS A 78 5.89 -1.81 -4.80
C LYS A 78 4.60 -2.62 -4.59
N HIS A 79 3.61 -2.02 -3.94
CA HIS A 79 2.31 -2.65 -3.65
C HIS A 79 1.22 -2.17 -4.61
N THR A 80 1.59 -1.88 -5.86
CA THR A 80 0.65 -1.55 -6.94
C THR A 80 0.87 -2.50 -8.11
N ILE A 81 -0.21 -3.06 -8.63
CA ILE A 81 -0.20 -3.88 -9.85
C ILE A 81 -0.04 -2.93 -11.05
N PHE A 82 0.97 -3.18 -11.89
CA PHE A 82 1.19 -2.43 -13.14
C PHE A 82 0.97 -3.32 -14.39
N PRO A 83 0.38 -2.78 -15.47
CA PRO A 83 -0.20 -1.43 -15.56
C PRO A 83 -1.40 -1.29 -14.63
N ILE A 84 -1.49 -0.17 -13.92
CA ILE A 84 -2.60 0.08 -13.00
C ILE A 84 -3.83 0.44 -13.82
N LYS A 85 -4.97 -0.10 -13.44
CA LYS A 85 -6.25 0.22 -14.08
C LYS A 85 -6.80 1.50 -13.48
N VAL A 86 -7.34 2.38 -14.31
CA VAL A 86 -8.15 3.50 -13.87
C VAL A 86 -9.45 3.55 -14.65
N ARG A 87 -10.50 4.01 -13.99
CA ARG A 87 -11.83 4.17 -14.56
C ARG A 87 -12.43 5.45 -14.00
N GLY A 88 -13.37 6.06 -14.70
CA GLY A 88 -14.12 7.16 -14.10
C GLY A 88 -15.20 6.69 -13.11
N PRO A 89 -16.11 7.59 -12.70
CA PRO A 89 -16.99 7.35 -11.56
C PRO A 89 -18.13 6.36 -11.86
N LEU A 90 -18.37 6.01 -13.13
CA LEU A 90 -19.45 5.11 -13.52
C LEU A 90 -18.93 3.73 -13.92
N ASP A 91 -19.56 2.66 -13.41
CA ASP A 91 -19.17 1.26 -13.66
C ASP A 91 -19.17 0.84 -15.15
N GLY A 92 -19.88 1.58 -16.00
CA GLY A 92 -19.93 1.33 -17.44
C GLY A 92 -18.76 1.93 -18.23
N GLU A 93 -17.94 2.77 -17.61
CA GLU A 93 -16.93 3.54 -18.31
C GLU A 93 -15.72 2.69 -18.72
N PRO A 94 -14.98 3.10 -19.75
CA PRO A 94 -13.83 2.34 -20.21
C PRO A 94 -12.73 2.34 -19.14
N ILE A 95 -11.96 1.25 -19.10
CA ILE A 95 -10.76 1.18 -18.27
C ILE A 95 -9.59 1.72 -19.09
N VAL A 96 -8.82 2.62 -18.50
CA VAL A 96 -7.52 3.07 -19.00
C VAL A 96 -6.42 2.38 -18.19
N GLU A 97 -5.38 1.94 -18.87
CA GLU A 97 -4.21 1.33 -18.23
C GLU A 97 -3.06 2.33 -18.19
N LEU A 98 -2.48 2.52 -17.00
CA LEU A 98 -1.39 3.46 -16.76
C LEU A 98 -0.13 2.71 -16.34
N ASN A 99 0.98 3.08 -16.97
CA ASN A 99 2.28 2.53 -16.60
C ASN A 99 2.86 3.21 -15.37
N LYS A 100 3.93 2.62 -14.85
CA LYS A 100 4.58 3.03 -13.61
C LYS A 100 5.23 4.42 -13.69
N GLU A 101 5.65 4.88 -14.87
CA GLU A 101 6.44 6.10 -15.04
C GLU A 101 5.73 7.36 -14.53
N ASN A 102 4.41 7.44 -14.70
CA ASN A 102 3.61 8.60 -14.32
C ASN A 102 2.77 8.36 -13.05
N PHE A 103 2.88 7.18 -12.44
CA PHE A 103 1.99 6.75 -11.37
C PHE A 103 1.99 7.70 -10.19
N THR A 104 3.16 8.11 -9.69
CA THR A 104 3.24 9.00 -8.51
C THR A 104 2.54 10.34 -8.74
N THR A 105 2.71 10.93 -9.93
CA THR A 105 2.02 12.18 -10.27
C THR A 105 0.51 11.99 -10.26
N ILE A 106 0.03 10.93 -10.91
CA ILE A 106 -1.41 10.64 -11.03
C ILE A 106 -2.01 10.32 -9.65
N PHE A 107 -1.32 9.52 -8.85
CA PHE A 107 -1.73 9.16 -7.50
C PHE A 107 -1.81 10.39 -6.59
N ASN A 108 -0.88 11.34 -6.71
CA ASN A 108 -0.94 12.60 -5.97
C ASN A 108 -2.12 13.48 -6.40
N VAL A 109 -2.48 13.51 -7.69
CA VAL A 109 -3.70 14.20 -8.14
C VAL A 109 -4.94 13.50 -7.59
N PHE A 110 -4.98 12.17 -7.64
CA PHE A 110 -6.04 11.33 -7.07
C PHE A 110 -6.27 11.64 -5.58
N LEU A 111 -5.21 11.72 -4.77
CA LEU A 111 -5.33 12.01 -3.34
C LEU A 111 -6.01 13.36 -3.05
N ASN A 112 -6.02 14.29 -4.02
CA ASN A 112 -6.66 15.60 -3.92
C ASN A 112 -8.06 15.65 -4.57
N GLN A 113 -8.56 14.54 -5.11
CA GLN A 113 -9.94 14.49 -5.62
C GLN A 113 -10.93 14.42 -4.46
N ILE A 114 -12.15 14.88 -4.69
CA ILE A 114 -13.25 14.75 -3.74
C ILE A 114 -13.61 13.28 -3.57
N SER A 115 -13.68 12.79 -2.33
CA SER A 115 -13.98 11.40 -2.01
C SER A 115 -15.45 11.04 -2.23
N GLY A 116 -16.36 12.00 -2.06
CA GLY A 116 -17.81 11.78 -2.10
C GLY A 116 -18.37 10.92 -0.96
N LEU A 117 -17.54 10.53 0.02
CA LEU A 117 -17.92 9.60 1.10
C LEU A 117 -18.33 10.28 2.42
N ASN A 118 -18.15 11.60 2.52
CA ASN A 118 -18.50 12.37 3.71
C ASN A 118 -19.74 13.22 3.45
N THR A 119 -20.86 12.83 4.07
CA THR A 119 -22.16 13.52 3.95
C THR A 119 -22.23 14.85 4.70
N GLU A 120 -21.28 15.10 5.61
CA GLU A 120 -21.18 16.35 6.38
C GLU A 120 -20.20 17.33 5.75
N ASN A 121 -19.22 16.82 4.99
CA ASN A 121 -18.23 17.60 4.26
C ASN A 121 -18.06 17.06 2.83
N TYR A 122 -18.86 17.57 1.90
CA TYR A 122 -18.79 17.20 0.49
C TYR A 122 -17.50 17.66 -0.23
N SER A 123 -16.65 18.43 0.46
CA SER A 123 -15.33 18.83 -0.05
C SER A 123 -14.20 17.95 0.47
N GLU A 124 -14.50 16.91 1.26
CA GLU A 124 -13.49 15.97 1.79
C GLU A 124 -12.76 15.27 0.63
N THR A 125 -11.44 15.41 0.61
CA THR A 125 -10.55 14.75 -0.35
C THR A 125 -10.33 13.27 0.00
N GLU A 126 -9.84 12.48 -0.95
CA GLU A 126 -9.39 11.11 -0.69
C GLU A 126 -8.33 11.05 0.42
N LEU A 127 -7.36 11.97 0.43
CA LEU A 127 -6.36 12.03 1.51
C LEU A 127 -7.00 12.26 2.88
N GLU A 128 -7.95 13.19 2.99
CA GLU A 128 -8.65 13.47 4.25
C GLU A 128 -9.50 12.27 4.70
N TYR A 129 -10.17 11.59 3.76
CA TYR A 129 -10.87 10.34 4.03
C TYR A 129 -9.91 9.28 4.59
N ILE A 130 -8.74 9.09 3.96
CA ILE A 130 -7.71 8.15 4.39
C ILE A 130 -7.19 8.50 5.80
N VAL A 131 -6.96 9.79 6.08
CA VAL A 131 -6.55 10.25 7.41
C VAL A 131 -7.60 9.89 8.46
N ARG A 132 -8.88 10.13 8.18
CA ARG A 132 -10.01 9.88 9.09
C ARG A 132 -10.29 8.40 9.35
N ASN A 133 -9.87 7.50 8.46
CA ASN A 133 -10.17 6.07 8.50
C ASN A 133 -8.91 5.20 8.70
N PRO A 134 -8.30 5.18 9.90
CA PRO A 134 -7.09 4.39 10.19
C PRO A 134 -7.33 2.89 10.19
N THR A 135 -8.57 2.45 10.41
CA THR A 135 -8.99 1.05 10.43
C THR A 135 -10.32 0.93 9.71
N LEU A 136 -10.54 -0.18 9.00
CA LEU A 136 -11.81 -0.41 8.32
C LEU A 136 -12.67 -1.33 9.18
N PRO A 137 -13.94 -0.94 9.46
CA PRO A 137 -14.86 -1.82 10.16
C PRO A 137 -14.98 -3.17 9.43
N LEU A 138 -14.85 -4.28 10.16
CA LEU A 138 -14.96 -5.64 9.59
C LEU A 138 -16.29 -5.86 8.85
N GLU A 139 -17.35 -5.17 9.27
CA GLU A 139 -18.66 -5.15 8.62
C GLU A 139 -18.63 -4.52 7.22
N ASN A 140 -17.76 -3.54 6.98
CA ASN A 140 -17.59 -2.90 5.68
C ASN A 140 -16.77 -3.76 4.72
N LEU A 141 -15.83 -4.55 5.25
CA LEU A 141 -15.05 -5.52 4.45
C LEU A 141 -15.92 -6.68 3.97
N ASN A 142 -16.83 -7.17 4.82
CA ASN A 142 -17.66 -8.34 4.50
C ASN A 142 -18.91 -8.02 3.66
N LYS A 143 -19.34 -6.75 3.59
CA LYS A 143 -20.56 -6.37 2.85
C LYS A 143 -20.39 -6.50 1.34
N PHE A 144 -19.17 -6.31 0.83
CA PHE A 144 -18.83 -6.54 -0.57
C PHE A 144 -18.59 -8.03 -0.88
N ASN A 145 -18.16 -8.84 0.11
CA ASN A 145 -17.80 -10.26 -0.07
C ASN A 145 -18.96 -11.20 -0.48
N ASN A 146 -20.21 -10.76 -0.38
CA ASN A 146 -21.34 -11.59 -0.86
C ASN A 146 -21.44 -11.62 -2.40
N HIS A 147 -20.82 -10.67 -3.11
CA HIS A 147 -20.73 -10.62 -4.57
C HIS A 147 -19.30 -10.39 -5.10
N CYS A 148 -18.37 -9.98 -4.25
CA CYS A 148 -16.96 -9.80 -4.57
C CYS A 148 -16.17 -11.03 -4.12
N PRO A 149 -15.24 -11.56 -4.94
CA PRO A 149 -14.32 -12.61 -4.51
C PRO A 149 -13.65 -12.22 -3.19
N THR A 150 -13.31 -13.19 -2.34
CA THR A 150 -12.63 -12.98 -1.04
C THR A 150 -11.27 -12.28 -1.15
N ASP A 151 -10.83 -12.01 -2.37
CA ASP A 151 -9.51 -11.56 -2.74
C ASP A 151 -9.57 -10.11 -3.25
N ILE A 152 -10.69 -9.40 -3.08
CA ILE A 152 -10.83 -7.98 -3.43
C ILE A 152 -11.29 -7.19 -2.21
N SER A 153 -10.83 -5.96 -2.06
CA SER A 153 -11.27 -5.02 -1.03
C SER A 153 -11.22 -3.58 -1.54
N MET A 154 -12.05 -2.70 -0.98
CA MET A 154 -12.14 -1.30 -1.41
C MET A 154 -11.99 -0.34 -0.24
N VAL A 155 -11.30 0.78 -0.48
CA VAL A 155 -11.13 1.88 0.48
C VAL A 155 -11.17 3.19 -0.29
N GLY A 156 -12.17 4.04 -0.02
CA GLY A 156 -12.36 5.23 -0.85
C GLY A 156 -12.62 4.82 -2.30
N ALA A 157 -12.03 5.57 -3.23
CA ALA A 157 -11.99 5.27 -4.65
C ALA A 157 -10.81 4.34 -5.06
N MET A 158 -10.31 3.50 -4.15
CA MET A 158 -9.25 2.51 -4.42
C MET A 158 -9.78 1.08 -4.32
N GLU A 159 -9.40 0.24 -5.27
CA GLU A 159 -9.63 -1.20 -5.24
C GLU A 159 -8.30 -1.95 -5.09
N PHE A 160 -8.30 -2.90 -4.16
CA PHE A 160 -7.17 -3.74 -3.82
C PHE A 160 -7.48 -5.21 -4.12
N GLU A 161 -6.44 -5.96 -4.46
CA GLU A 161 -6.52 -7.39 -4.71
C GLU A 161 -5.50 -8.14 -3.86
N ASN A 162 -5.91 -9.29 -3.34
CA ASN A 162 -5.04 -10.27 -2.73
C ASN A 162 -4.51 -11.22 -3.81
N ALA A 163 -3.23 -11.09 -4.13
CA ALA A 163 -2.52 -11.99 -5.01
C ALA A 163 -1.45 -12.72 -4.18
N ASP A 164 -1.51 -14.04 -4.16
CA ASP A 164 -0.54 -14.89 -3.46
C ASP A 164 -0.36 -14.59 -1.95
N ASN A 165 -1.45 -14.23 -1.25
CA ASN A 165 -1.50 -13.81 0.16
C ASN A 165 -0.90 -12.43 0.45
N GLU A 166 -0.63 -11.63 -0.57
CA GLU A 166 -0.23 -10.24 -0.44
C GLU A 166 -1.25 -9.32 -1.09
N TRP A 167 -1.50 -8.17 -0.49
CA TRP A 167 -2.47 -7.19 -0.99
C TRP A 167 -1.78 -6.12 -1.84
N TYR A 168 -2.42 -5.76 -2.93
CA TYR A 168 -1.91 -4.79 -3.90
C TYR A 168 -3.02 -3.83 -4.34
N LEU A 169 -2.68 -2.56 -4.52
CA LEU A 169 -3.53 -1.61 -5.23
C LEU A 169 -3.62 -2.03 -6.70
N ARG A 170 -4.83 -2.20 -7.22
CA ARG A 170 -5.04 -2.64 -8.61
C ARG A 170 -5.86 -1.69 -9.47
N MET A 171 -6.67 -0.82 -8.84
CA MET A 171 -7.49 0.14 -9.57
C MET A 171 -7.72 1.42 -8.77
N LEU A 172 -7.79 2.54 -9.49
CA LEU A 172 -8.30 3.83 -8.99
C LEU A 172 -9.54 4.24 -9.76
N TYR A 173 -10.55 4.71 -9.04
CA TYR A 173 -11.70 5.40 -9.62
C TYR A 173 -11.44 6.90 -9.57
N LEU A 174 -11.42 7.54 -10.75
CA LEU A 174 -11.03 8.93 -10.88
C LEU A 174 -12.24 9.80 -11.22
N GLU A 175 -12.39 10.92 -10.54
CA GLU A 175 -13.32 11.95 -10.98
C GLU A 175 -12.92 12.50 -12.37
N TYR A 176 -13.88 12.99 -13.15
CA TYR A 176 -13.56 13.54 -14.49
C TYR A 176 -12.51 14.66 -14.42
N SER A 177 -12.59 15.52 -13.39
CA SER A 177 -11.58 16.57 -13.17
C SER A 177 -10.20 16.03 -12.81
N THR A 178 -10.11 14.81 -12.27
CA THR A 178 -8.86 14.13 -11.94
C THR A 178 -8.17 13.66 -13.22
N PHE A 179 -8.90 13.14 -14.20
CA PHE A 179 -8.36 12.82 -15.53
C PHE A 179 -7.71 14.05 -16.19
N GLU A 180 -8.43 15.18 -16.20
CA GLU A 180 -7.94 16.44 -16.77
C GLU A 180 -6.66 16.92 -16.08
N LYS A 181 -6.67 17.02 -14.74
CA LYS A 181 -5.51 17.46 -13.95
C LYS A 181 -4.32 16.52 -14.07
N ALA A 182 -4.56 15.22 -14.25
CA ALA A 182 -3.54 14.21 -14.44
C ALA A 182 -3.01 14.15 -15.89
N GLY A 183 -3.61 14.88 -16.83
CA GLY A 183 -3.26 14.83 -18.25
C GLY A 183 -3.57 13.48 -18.89
N ILE A 184 -4.54 12.73 -18.36
CA ILE A 184 -4.99 11.45 -18.90
C ILE A 184 -6.12 11.75 -19.88
N LEU A 185 -5.98 11.29 -21.12
CA LEU A 185 -7.06 11.38 -22.09
C LEU A 185 -8.22 10.48 -21.65
N TYR A 186 -9.39 11.09 -21.49
CA TYR A 186 -10.60 10.34 -21.19
C TYR A 186 -11.02 9.55 -22.44
N PRO A 187 -11.21 8.22 -22.35
CA PRO A 187 -11.67 7.43 -23.47
C PRO A 187 -13.15 7.76 -23.76
N GLU A 188 -13.40 8.29 -24.95
CA GLU A 188 -14.76 8.55 -25.47
C GLU A 188 -15.56 7.26 -25.67
#